data_AF-A0A1F8PVH7-F1
#
_entry.id   AF-A0A1F8PVH7-F1
#
_cell.length_a   1.000
_cell.length_b   1.000
_cell.length_c   1.000
_cell.angle_alpha   90.00
_cell.angle_beta   90.00
_cell.angle_gamma   90.00
#
_symmetry.space_group_name_H-M   'P 1'
#
loop_
_entity.id
_entity.type
_entity.pdbx_description
1 polymer ?
#
loop_
_entity_poly.entity_id
_entity_poly.type
_entity_poly.pdbx_seq_one_letter_code
_entity_poly.pdbx_strand_id
1 'polypeptide(L)'
;MLLLLVLSSGSAPGQQLSAFANGHRIFAGPPDGDGPWMVRAYYSDPEMVRELASRLEPWEVHPDEGYLVAEVDQELFTWMQSIGFRVEVDPALTRLIQQPAAALPSQVNGIPGFPCYRTVEESYITAANIANSYSTLASWLDIGDSWEKTNPGGDQGYDLYVLRLTNSQIAGAKPGLFIMSGLHAREYAPVELNSRFAEYLVENYGDDPDVTWLLDYNEVHLLLQANPDGRKKAESGLTWRKNTDNLYCTNSNYRGVDLNRNFAFQWGLWGGSSGFQCDEVYRGPTASSEPETQAIQNYVRSHFPDQRQDALSAPAPADAEGTFLDLHSYGRLVLWPWGFINQDAPNGSAFQTLGRKFAYFNGYDPQQAYELYPTDGTSDDFAYGELGLAGYTFEVGTTFFQDCNSFENLILPTNLPALLYAAKSARRPYQSPAGPDALNLSIIPNQVAPGNPLQLSATIDDTRYSILGGAEPIQNIAAAEYSLDVPPWSLSPAESTYPLLAADGSFDEQIEAVVAAIDTAGLSLGRHIAYVRGQDAAGNWGPVSASFFSVLDPNIPPAIAFLPVVLKGYNHRVQNTPAVILFDQP
;
A
#
# COMPACT_ATOMS: atom_id res chain seq x y z
N MET A 1 26.69 -35.31 15.16
CA MET A 1 27.08 -36.73 15.19
C MET A 1 26.61 -37.34 13.87
N LEU A 2 27.57 -37.56 12.95
CA LEU A 2 27.52 -38.37 11.71
C LEU A 2 26.47 -37.98 10.62
N LEU A 3 26.74 -37.90 9.32
CA LEU A 3 27.94 -38.25 8.54
C LEU A 3 27.85 -37.55 7.17
N LEU A 4 28.94 -36.90 6.74
CA LEU A 4 29.24 -36.52 5.36
C LEU A 4 29.37 -37.77 4.48
N LEU A 5 28.95 -37.69 3.21
CA LEU A 5 29.53 -38.53 2.17
C LEU A 5 29.85 -37.68 0.94
N VAL A 6 31.14 -37.41 0.81
CA VAL A 6 31.83 -37.00 -0.40
C VAL A 6 32.14 -38.27 -1.20
N LEU A 7 31.80 -38.28 -2.49
CA LEU A 7 32.50 -39.10 -3.47
C LEU A 7 32.87 -38.23 -4.66
N SER A 8 34.17 -38.18 -4.94
CA SER A 8 34.81 -37.54 -6.08
C SER A 8 35.40 -38.59 -7.02
N SER A 9 35.93 -38.10 -8.15
CA SER A 9 36.59 -38.78 -9.28
C SER A 9 35.62 -39.25 -10.39
N GLY A 10 35.76 -38.87 -11.66
CA GLY A 10 36.71 -38.01 -12.34
C GLY A 10 36.90 -38.50 -13.78
N SER A 11 36.64 -37.64 -14.78
CA SER A 11 37.32 -37.64 -16.10
C SER A 11 36.93 -36.38 -16.89
N ALA A 12 37.94 -35.70 -17.41
CA ALA A 12 37.92 -34.34 -17.96
C ALA A 12 37.62 -34.30 -19.50
N PRO A 13 37.95 -33.25 -20.27
CA PRO A 13 36.99 -32.43 -21.00
C PRO A 13 37.06 -32.54 -22.54
N GLY A 14 35.98 -32.14 -23.20
CA GLY A 14 36.00 -31.65 -24.58
C GLY A 14 35.63 -32.65 -25.67
N GLN A 15 34.50 -32.41 -26.35
CA GLN A 15 34.48 -32.18 -27.80
C GLN A 15 33.10 -31.72 -28.29
N GLN A 16 33.09 -30.47 -28.78
CA GLN A 16 32.34 -29.91 -29.92
C GLN A 16 30.90 -30.38 -30.21
N LEU A 17 30.00 -29.41 -30.02
CA LEU A 17 29.06 -28.87 -31.02
C LEU A 17 29.10 -29.55 -32.41
N SER A 18 28.04 -30.28 -32.75
CA SER A 18 27.18 -30.00 -33.92
C SER A 18 26.13 -31.10 -34.10
N ALA A 19 24.88 -30.81 -33.76
CA ALA A 19 23.72 -31.52 -34.30
C ALA A 19 22.48 -30.63 -34.18
N PHE A 20 22.42 -29.57 -35.01
CA PHE A 20 21.14 -29.02 -35.42
C PHE A 20 20.51 -30.02 -36.38
N ALA A 21 19.60 -30.85 -35.87
CA ALA A 21 18.74 -31.69 -36.69
C ALA A 21 17.35 -31.73 -36.03
N ASN A 22 16.38 -31.15 -36.74
CA ASN A 22 14.92 -31.21 -36.54
C ASN A 22 14.44 -32.29 -35.57
N GLY A 23 14.40 -31.97 -34.28
CA GLY A 23 13.64 -32.70 -33.28
C GLY A 23 12.49 -31.80 -32.83
N HIS A 24 11.26 -32.11 -33.24
CA HIS A 24 10.09 -31.63 -32.53
C HIS A 24 10.29 -32.01 -31.05
N ARG A 25 10.58 -31.02 -30.19
CA ARG A 25 10.39 -31.22 -28.76
C ARG A 25 8.90 -31.45 -28.61
N ILE A 26 8.50 -32.71 -28.40
CA ILE A 26 7.13 -33.04 -28.02
C ILE A 26 6.99 -32.50 -26.60
N PHE A 27 6.56 -31.25 -26.46
CA PHE A 27 6.09 -30.75 -25.18
C PHE A 27 4.89 -31.60 -24.77
N ALA A 28 4.77 -31.91 -23.48
CA ALA A 28 3.57 -32.56 -23.00
C ALA A 28 2.37 -31.67 -23.37
N GLY A 29 1.33 -32.28 -23.95
CA GLY A 29 0.08 -31.56 -24.20
C GLY A 29 -0.56 -31.12 -22.88
N PRO A 30 -1.60 -30.27 -22.94
CA PRO A 30 -2.35 -29.90 -21.75
C PRO A 30 -2.84 -31.14 -20.99
N PRO A 31 -2.96 -31.08 -19.65
CA PRO A 31 -3.58 -32.17 -18.89
C PRO A 31 -5.02 -32.43 -19.34
N ASP A 32 -5.56 -33.60 -19.00
CA ASP A 32 -6.97 -33.91 -19.24
C ASP A 32 -7.89 -32.97 -18.43
N GLY A 33 -8.95 -32.46 -19.07
CA GLY A 33 -9.91 -31.50 -18.51
C GLY A 33 -9.75 -30.09 -19.08
N ASP A 34 -10.50 -29.14 -18.52
CA ASP A 34 -10.52 -27.74 -19.00
C ASP A 34 -9.71 -26.79 -18.10
N GLY A 35 -9.01 -27.33 -17.08
CA GLY A 35 -8.35 -26.52 -16.04
C GLY A 35 -9.29 -26.10 -14.90
N PRO A 36 -8.91 -25.08 -14.10
CA PRO A 36 -7.67 -24.31 -14.21
C PRO A 36 -6.45 -25.07 -13.69
N TRP A 37 -5.27 -24.77 -14.23
CA TRP A 37 -3.98 -25.26 -13.74
C TRP A 37 -3.03 -24.10 -13.50
N MET A 38 -2.19 -24.24 -12.48
CA MET A 38 -1.04 -23.36 -12.32
C MET A 38 0.13 -23.94 -13.11
N VAL A 39 0.77 -23.10 -13.92
CA VAL A 39 1.91 -23.51 -14.75
C VAL A 39 3.13 -22.65 -14.47
N ARG A 40 4.31 -23.28 -14.55
CA ARG A 40 5.58 -22.61 -14.78
C ARG A 40 5.83 -22.58 -16.29
N ALA A 41 5.82 -21.39 -16.86
CA ALA A 41 6.04 -21.18 -18.28
C ALA A 41 7.44 -20.60 -18.50
N TYR A 42 8.33 -21.41 -19.06
CA TYR A 42 9.70 -21.02 -19.34
C TYR A 42 9.79 -20.34 -20.70
N TYR A 43 10.51 -19.23 -20.76
CA TYR A 43 10.71 -18.42 -21.96
C TYR A 43 12.20 -18.27 -22.26
N SER A 44 12.52 -18.01 -23.54
CA SER A 44 13.88 -17.73 -23.99
C SER A 44 14.16 -16.25 -24.28
N ASP A 45 13.11 -15.45 -24.33
CA ASP A 45 13.15 -14.03 -24.66
C ASP A 45 12.17 -13.27 -23.73
N PRO A 46 12.61 -12.24 -22.98
CA PRO A 46 11.73 -11.41 -22.17
C PRO A 46 10.57 -10.76 -22.95
N GLU A 47 10.69 -10.57 -24.27
CA GLU A 47 9.56 -10.12 -25.11
C GLU A 47 8.36 -11.08 -25.05
N MET A 48 8.59 -12.38 -24.83
CA MET A 48 7.51 -13.35 -24.71
C MET A 48 6.63 -13.09 -23.48
N VAL A 49 7.23 -12.58 -22.39
CA VAL A 49 6.48 -12.18 -21.19
C VAL A 49 5.56 -11.01 -21.52
N ARG A 50 6.01 -10.07 -22.36
CA ARG A 50 5.18 -8.94 -22.82
C ARG A 50 4.05 -9.40 -23.73
N GLU A 51 4.31 -10.33 -24.64
CA GLU A 51 3.26 -10.93 -25.48
C GLU A 51 2.23 -11.66 -24.61
N LEU A 52 2.66 -12.37 -23.56
CA LEU A 52 1.77 -13.02 -22.59
C LEU A 52 0.90 -12.01 -21.84
N ALA A 53 1.51 -10.94 -21.31
CA ALA A 53 0.86 -9.91 -20.51
C ALA A 53 -0.30 -9.20 -21.24
N SER A 54 -0.32 -9.26 -22.59
CA SER A 54 -1.42 -8.73 -23.40
C SER A 54 -2.73 -9.54 -23.30
N ARG A 55 -2.69 -10.79 -22.80
CA ARG A 55 -3.86 -11.68 -22.64
C ARG A 55 -4.06 -12.21 -21.23
N LEU A 56 -3.00 -12.33 -20.45
CA LEU A 56 -3.02 -12.98 -19.14
C LEU A 56 -2.07 -12.26 -18.18
N GLU A 57 -2.49 -12.09 -16.94
CA GLU A 57 -1.58 -11.62 -15.90
C GLU A 57 -0.65 -12.76 -15.45
N PRO A 58 0.69 -12.61 -15.55
CA PRO A 58 1.58 -13.50 -14.84
C PRO A 58 1.48 -13.21 -13.33
N TRP A 59 1.21 -14.25 -12.53
CA TRP A 59 1.15 -14.13 -11.08
C TRP A 59 2.54 -13.87 -10.48
N GLU A 60 3.57 -14.42 -11.12
CA GLU A 60 4.97 -14.19 -10.78
C GLU A 60 5.80 -14.15 -12.05
N VAL A 61 6.78 -13.26 -12.10
CA VAL A 61 7.82 -13.26 -13.15
C VAL A 61 9.16 -13.49 -12.47
N HIS A 62 9.92 -14.47 -12.95
CA HIS A 62 11.27 -14.80 -12.47
C HIS A 62 12.29 -14.59 -13.60
N PRO A 63 12.72 -13.34 -13.88
CA PRO A 63 13.62 -13.01 -14.99
C PRO A 63 14.94 -13.77 -14.96
N ASP A 64 15.53 -13.89 -13.77
CA ASP A 64 16.83 -14.55 -13.58
C ASP A 64 16.76 -16.07 -13.82
N GLU A 65 15.59 -16.68 -13.59
CA GLU A 65 15.35 -18.10 -13.79
C GLU A 65 14.73 -18.42 -15.16
N GLY A 66 14.29 -17.40 -15.90
CA GLY A 66 13.71 -17.52 -17.24
C GLY A 66 12.33 -18.20 -17.26
N TYR A 67 11.50 -18.01 -16.22
CA TYR A 67 10.13 -18.49 -16.21
C TYR A 67 9.16 -17.52 -15.52
N LEU A 68 7.86 -17.75 -15.73
CA LEU A 68 6.78 -17.09 -15.02
C LEU A 68 5.77 -18.11 -14.51
N VAL A 69 4.97 -17.71 -13.52
CA VAL A 69 3.86 -18.51 -12.98
C VAL A 69 2.56 -17.89 -13.45
N ALA A 70 1.64 -18.71 -13.97
CA ALA A 70 0.33 -18.24 -14.41
C ALA A 70 -0.76 -19.31 -14.20
N GLU A 71 -1.98 -18.86 -13.96
CA GLU A 71 -3.18 -19.70 -14.03
C GLU A 71 -3.62 -19.82 -15.49
N VAL A 72 -3.85 -21.04 -15.96
CA VAL A 72 -4.23 -21.30 -17.36
C VAL A 72 -5.33 -22.35 -17.45
N ASP A 73 -6.20 -22.19 -18.44
CA ASP A 73 -7.07 -23.25 -18.93
C ASP A 73 -6.44 -23.99 -20.12
N GLN A 74 -7.21 -24.86 -20.76
CA GLN A 74 -6.74 -25.63 -21.91
C GLN A 74 -6.37 -24.74 -23.11
N GLU A 75 -7.11 -23.65 -23.33
CA GLU A 75 -6.87 -22.73 -24.46
C GLU A 75 -5.56 -21.97 -24.23
N LEU A 76 -5.40 -21.35 -23.07
CA LEU A 76 -4.20 -20.59 -22.70
C LEU A 76 -2.97 -21.47 -22.67
N PHE A 77 -3.06 -22.69 -22.12
CA PHE A 77 -1.95 -23.65 -22.13
C PHE A 77 -1.47 -23.92 -23.56
N THR A 78 -2.41 -24.20 -24.48
CA THR A 78 -2.11 -24.50 -25.89
C THR A 78 -1.56 -23.27 -26.60
N TRP A 79 -2.16 -22.10 -26.35
CA TRP A 79 -1.71 -20.83 -26.93
C TRP A 79 -0.28 -20.48 -26.49
N MET A 80 0.04 -20.60 -25.20
CA MET A 80 1.38 -20.36 -24.66
C MET A 80 2.42 -21.26 -25.33
N GLN A 81 2.11 -22.55 -25.53
CA GLN A 81 2.99 -23.45 -26.29
C GLN A 81 3.15 -23.01 -27.76
N SER A 82 2.08 -22.48 -28.37
CA SER A 82 2.11 -22.03 -29.77
C SER A 82 3.00 -20.80 -30.00
N ILE A 83 3.14 -19.93 -29.00
CA ILE A 83 4.04 -18.76 -29.03
C ILE A 83 5.43 -19.06 -28.47
N GLY A 84 5.73 -20.33 -28.17
CA GLY A 84 7.08 -20.81 -27.89
C GLY A 84 7.42 -21.04 -26.41
N PHE A 85 6.49 -20.85 -25.47
CA PHE A 85 6.74 -21.21 -24.07
C PHE A 85 6.89 -22.72 -23.90
N ARG A 86 7.84 -23.14 -23.06
CA ARG A 86 7.77 -24.47 -22.46
C ARG A 86 6.89 -24.38 -21.23
N VAL A 87 5.69 -24.95 -21.30
CA VAL A 87 4.70 -24.89 -20.23
C VAL A 87 4.72 -26.18 -19.41
N GLU A 88 4.89 -26.06 -18.09
CA GLU A 88 4.89 -27.18 -17.15
C GLU A 88 3.90 -26.92 -16.02
N VAL A 89 3.01 -27.87 -15.74
CA VAL A 89 2.08 -27.75 -14.62
C VAL A 89 2.83 -27.79 -13.29
N ASP A 90 2.56 -26.84 -12.40
CA ASP A 90 2.94 -26.90 -11.00
C ASP A 90 1.83 -27.63 -10.22
N PRO A 91 2.02 -28.90 -9.84
CA PRO A 91 0.97 -29.68 -9.21
C PRO A 91 0.68 -29.22 -7.78
N ALA A 92 1.61 -28.53 -7.11
CA ALA A 92 1.38 -28.02 -5.77
C ALA A 92 0.48 -26.79 -5.82
N LEU A 93 0.83 -25.81 -6.66
CA LEU A 93 0.03 -24.60 -6.85
C LEU A 93 -1.34 -24.93 -7.46
N THR A 94 -1.40 -25.86 -8.43
CA THR A 94 -2.68 -26.31 -9.02
C THR A 94 -3.62 -26.88 -7.96
N ARG A 95 -3.11 -27.68 -7.00
CA ARG A 95 -3.95 -28.20 -5.92
C ARG A 95 -4.48 -27.10 -5.01
N LEU A 96 -3.73 -26.02 -4.80
CA LEU A 96 -4.17 -24.91 -3.96
C LEU A 96 -5.35 -24.17 -4.60
N ILE A 97 -5.31 -23.89 -5.90
CA ILE A 97 -6.41 -23.19 -6.59
C ILE A 97 -7.63 -24.09 -6.84
N GLN A 98 -7.43 -25.40 -6.97
CA GLN A 98 -8.52 -26.38 -7.18
C GLN A 98 -9.20 -26.82 -5.87
N GLN A 99 -8.65 -26.46 -4.70
CA GLN A 99 -9.20 -26.79 -3.40
C GLN A 99 -9.48 -25.51 -2.60
N PRO A 100 -10.64 -24.88 -2.83
CA PRO A 100 -11.12 -23.75 -2.04
C PRO A 100 -10.97 -23.99 -0.54
N ALA A 101 -10.46 -22.98 0.17
CA ALA A 101 -10.39 -23.03 1.62
C ALA A 101 -11.80 -23.12 2.21
N ALA A 102 -12.03 -24.12 3.06
CA ALA A 102 -13.26 -24.25 3.82
C ALA A 102 -13.16 -23.44 5.13
N ALA A 103 -14.32 -23.02 5.65
CA ALA A 103 -14.39 -22.40 6.97
C ALA A 103 -13.75 -23.31 8.04
N LEU A 104 -12.92 -22.72 8.90
CA LEU A 104 -12.28 -23.46 9.99
C LEU A 104 -13.32 -23.92 11.02
N PRO A 105 -13.06 -24.99 11.78
CA PRO A 105 -13.95 -25.38 12.88
C PRO A 105 -14.19 -24.20 13.84
N SER A 106 -15.46 -23.87 14.08
CA SER A 106 -15.88 -22.73 14.91
C SER A 106 -15.60 -21.33 14.35
N GLN A 107 -15.20 -21.21 13.08
CA GLN A 107 -15.18 -19.91 12.40
C GLN A 107 -16.61 -19.39 12.25
N VAL A 108 -16.84 -18.17 12.73
CA VAL A 108 -18.15 -17.49 12.64
C VAL A 108 -18.11 -16.18 11.87
N ASN A 109 -16.91 -15.62 11.70
CA ASN A 109 -16.63 -14.35 11.04
C ASN A 109 -15.47 -14.52 10.06
N GLY A 110 -15.29 -13.56 9.18
CA GLY A 110 -14.24 -13.51 8.17
C GLY A 110 -14.46 -14.49 7.02
N ILE A 111 -13.61 -14.34 6.00
CA ILE A 111 -13.65 -15.17 4.79
C ILE A 111 -13.36 -16.64 5.15
N PRO A 112 -14.08 -17.64 4.60
CA PRO A 112 -13.87 -19.06 4.91
C PRO A 112 -12.40 -19.50 4.80
N GLY A 113 -11.86 -20.05 5.90
CA GLY A 113 -10.45 -20.48 5.98
C GLY A 113 -9.48 -19.37 6.39
N PHE A 114 -9.96 -18.13 6.43
CA PHE A 114 -9.17 -16.90 6.52
C PHE A 114 -9.81 -15.91 7.52
N PRO A 115 -9.96 -16.28 8.81
CA PRO A 115 -10.78 -15.55 9.79
C PRO A 115 -10.28 -14.14 10.15
N CYS A 116 -9.06 -13.76 9.75
CA CYS A 116 -8.52 -12.42 9.94
C CYS A 116 -8.95 -11.43 8.85
N TYR A 117 -9.39 -11.91 7.68
CA TYR A 117 -9.85 -11.03 6.61
C TYR A 117 -11.36 -10.90 6.68
N ARG A 118 -11.83 -9.67 6.82
CA ARG A 118 -13.26 -9.35 6.81
C ARG A 118 -13.88 -9.63 5.44
N THR A 119 -15.12 -10.11 5.42
CA THR A 119 -15.92 -10.12 4.18
C THR A 119 -16.26 -8.70 3.72
N VAL A 120 -16.82 -8.54 2.51
CA VAL A 120 -17.38 -7.25 2.04
C VAL A 120 -18.28 -6.64 3.11
N GLU A 121 -19.25 -7.40 3.62
CA GLU A 121 -20.22 -6.92 4.61
C GLU A 121 -19.55 -6.53 5.93
N GLU A 122 -18.62 -7.36 6.43
CA GLU A 122 -17.91 -7.07 7.67
C GLU A 122 -17.02 -5.83 7.54
N SER A 123 -16.37 -5.63 6.39
CA SER A 123 -15.55 -4.42 6.13
C SER A 123 -16.41 -3.15 6.07
N TYR A 124 -17.60 -3.22 5.47
CA TYR A 124 -18.55 -2.10 5.41
C TYR A 124 -19.12 -1.78 6.79
N ILE A 125 -19.47 -2.81 7.59
CA ILE A 125 -19.91 -2.64 8.96
C ILE A 125 -18.82 -1.97 9.81
N THR A 126 -17.56 -2.39 9.68
CA THR A 126 -16.43 -1.76 10.37
C THR A 126 -16.31 -0.28 10.00
N ALA A 127 -16.31 0.06 8.71
CA ALA A 127 -16.17 1.45 8.27
C ALA A 127 -17.35 2.34 8.72
N ALA A 128 -18.58 1.82 8.62
CA ALA A 128 -19.76 2.52 9.13
C ALA A 128 -19.70 2.73 10.65
N ASN A 129 -19.21 1.74 11.40
CA ASN A 129 -19.02 1.87 12.85
C ASN A 129 -17.93 2.89 13.20
N ILE A 130 -16.85 2.99 12.41
CA ILE A 130 -15.84 4.04 12.56
C ILE A 130 -16.48 5.41 12.35
N ALA A 131 -17.21 5.62 11.24
CA ALA A 131 -17.88 6.89 10.97
C ALA A 131 -18.89 7.29 12.08
N ASN A 132 -19.61 6.32 12.64
CA ASN A 132 -20.56 6.57 13.73
C ASN A 132 -19.86 6.87 15.06
N SER A 133 -18.81 6.11 15.40
CA SER A 133 -18.11 6.22 16.69
C SER A 133 -17.19 7.44 16.75
N TYR A 134 -16.64 7.85 15.60
CA TYR A 134 -15.68 8.94 15.47
C TYR A 134 -16.20 10.04 14.54
N SER A 135 -17.45 10.50 14.74
CA SER A 135 -18.15 11.39 13.81
C SER A 135 -17.50 12.77 13.60
N THR A 136 -16.57 13.20 14.45
CA THR A 136 -15.76 14.41 14.23
C THR A 136 -14.51 14.15 13.39
N LEU A 137 -14.10 12.89 13.28
CA LEU A 137 -12.90 12.44 12.56
C LEU A 137 -13.22 11.64 11.29
N ALA A 138 -14.42 11.10 11.14
CA ALA A 138 -14.73 10.10 10.13
C ALA A 138 -16.11 10.33 9.48
N SER A 139 -16.17 10.11 8.17
CA SER A 139 -17.41 10.11 7.38
C SER A 139 -17.40 8.97 6.36
N TRP A 140 -18.55 8.32 6.17
CA TRP A 140 -18.75 7.22 5.22
C TRP A 140 -19.51 7.74 3.99
N LEU A 141 -18.79 7.89 2.88
CA LEU A 141 -19.25 8.64 1.70
C LEU A 141 -19.61 7.67 0.58
N ASP A 142 -20.85 7.70 0.11
CA ASP A 142 -21.28 7.00 -1.09
C ASP A 142 -20.68 7.67 -2.32
N ILE A 143 -20.02 6.89 -3.17
CA ILE A 143 -19.36 7.38 -4.39
C ILE A 143 -19.96 6.82 -5.67
N GLY A 144 -20.91 5.89 -5.58
CA GLY A 144 -21.50 5.19 -6.71
C GLY A 144 -21.86 3.75 -6.40
N ASP A 145 -22.11 2.96 -7.44
CA ASP A 145 -22.67 1.61 -7.33
C ASP A 145 -21.83 0.61 -8.14
N SER A 146 -21.84 -0.65 -7.73
CA SER A 146 -21.19 -1.76 -8.43
C SER A 146 -22.00 -2.24 -9.64
N TRP A 147 -21.40 -3.07 -10.48
CA TRP A 147 -22.04 -3.61 -11.69
C TRP A 147 -23.37 -4.31 -11.40
N GLU A 148 -23.41 -5.28 -10.48
CA GLU A 148 -24.63 -6.05 -10.20
C GLU A 148 -25.76 -5.14 -9.69
N LYS A 149 -25.43 -4.08 -8.94
CA LYS A 149 -26.40 -3.13 -8.41
C LYS A 149 -26.97 -2.21 -9.49
N THR A 150 -26.15 -1.79 -10.44
CA THR A 150 -26.59 -0.91 -11.55
C THR A 150 -27.33 -1.68 -12.65
N ASN A 151 -27.08 -2.98 -12.80
CA ASN A 151 -27.61 -3.76 -13.91
C ASN A 151 -28.99 -4.41 -13.59
N PRO A 152 -30.05 -4.11 -14.36
CA PRO A 152 -31.38 -4.70 -14.14
C PRO A 152 -31.37 -6.23 -14.25
N GLY A 153 -31.73 -6.92 -13.16
CA GLY A 153 -31.74 -8.37 -13.09
C GLY A 153 -30.41 -9.02 -12.70
N GLY A 154 -29.42 -8.22 -12.30
CA GLY A 154 -28.22 -8.68 -11.58
C GLY A 154 -28.50 -9.14 -10.15
N ASP A 155 -27.45 -9.61 -9.46
CA ASP A 155 -27.50 -9.85 -8.02
C ASP A 155 -27.75 -8.52 -7.26
N GLN A 156 -27.93 -8.54 -5.92
CA GLN A 156 -28.23 -7.31 -5.16
C GLN A 156 -27.17 -6.20 -5.34
N GLY A 157 -25.91 -6.59 -5.59
CA GLY A 157 -24.75 -5.72 -5.71
C GLY A 157 -24.48 -4.86 -4.47
N TYR A 158 -23.60 -3.86 -4.61
CA TYR A 158 -23.13 -3.02 -3.51
C TYR A 158 -23.00 -1.55 -3.93
N ASP A 159 -23.30 -0.64 -3.01
CA ASP A 159 -22.77 0.74 -3.05
C ASP A 159 -21.25 0.68 -2.91
N LEU A 160 -20.55 1.60 -3.57
CA LEU A 160 -19.14 1.88 -3.32
C LEU A 160 -19.03 3.04 -2.35
N TYR A 161 -18.21 2.87 -1.32
CA TYR A 161 -18.05 3.84 -0.26
C TYR A 161 -16.58 4.18 -0.01
N VAL A 162 -16.32 5.45 0.31
CA VAL A 162 -15.04 5.93 0.82
C VAL A 162 -15.17 6.32 2.29
N LEU A 163 -14.31 5.78 3.14
CA LEU A 163 -14.12 6.24 4.51
C LEU A 163 -13.15 7.42 4.48
N ARG A 164 -13.69 8.63 4.61
CA ARG A 164 -12.89 9.84 4.73
C ARG A 164 -12.60 10.11 6.21
N LEU A 165 -11.31 10.16 6.55
CA LEU A 165 -10.79 10.45 7.87
C LEU A 165 -10.09 11.82 7.88
N THR A 166 -10.60 12.74 8.69
CA THR A 166 -10.00 14.06 8.96
C THR A 166 -10.69 14.69 10.16
N ASN A 167 -9.97 15.51 10.94
CA ASN A 167 -10.59 16.30 11.98
C ASN A 167 -11.42 17.44 11.36
N SER A 168 -12.74 17.25 11.34
CA SER A 168 -13.73 18.21 10.84
C SER A 168 -13.77 19.54 11.61
N GLN A 169 -13.20 19.59 12.82
CA GLN A 169 -13.17 20.81 13.63
C GLN A 169 -12.06 21.78 13.20
N ILE A 170 -11.08 21.30 12.44
CA ILE A 170 -10.03 22.14 11.86
C ILE A 170 -10.39 22.40 10.40
N ALA A 171 -10.83 23.63 10.14
CA ALA A 171 -11.22 24.09 8.81
C ALA A 171 -10.00 24.45 7.95
N GLY A 172 -10.19 24.44 6.63
CA GLY A 172 -9.16 24.82 5.65
C GLY A 172 -8.92 23.71 4.63
N ALA A 173 -8.19 24.06 3.57
CA ALA A 173 -7.73 23.06 2.60
C ALA A 173 -6.64 22.19 3.25
N LYS A 174 -6.74 20.88 3.02
CA LYS A 174 -5.85 19.87 3.58
C LYS A 174 -5.39 18.94 2.45
N PRO A 175 -4.10 18.60 2.37
CA PRO A 175 -3.60 17.65 1.39
C PRO A 175 -4.25 16.29 1.61
N GLY A 176 -4.58 15.63 0.51
CA GLY A 176 -5.25 14.33 0.53
C GLY A 176 -4.28 13.17 0.38
N LEU A 177 -4.55 12.08 1.09
CA LEU A 177 -4.06 10.75 0.78
C LEU A 177 -5.26 9.91 0.35
N PHE A 178 -5.25 9.38 -0.87
CA PHE A 178 -6.23 8.40 -1.30
C PHE A 178 -5.59 7.01 -1.31
N ILE A 179 -6.21 6.05 -0.63
CA ILE A 179 -5.81 4.64 -0.66
C ILE A 179 -7.02 3.82 -1.08
N MET A 180 -6.88 3.05 -2.14
CA MET A 180 -7.85 2.02 -2.49
C MET A 180 -7.28 0.62 -2.40
N SER A 181 -8.17 -0.35 -2.25
CA SER A 181 -7.83 -1.76 -2.15
C SER A 181 -8.93 -2.63 -2.74
N GLY A 182 -8.56 -3.86 -3.10
CA GLY A 182 -9.52 -4.84 -3.60
C GLY A 182 -10.09 -4.47 -4.96
N LEU A 183 -9.31 -3.77 -5.80
CA LEU A 183 -9.64 -3.55 -7.21
C LEU A 183 -9.65 -4.89 -7.96
N HIS A 184 -8.68 -5.76 -7.68
CA HIS A 184 -8.77 -7.18 -8.00
C HIS A 184 -9.36 -7.97 -6.84
N ALA A 185 -10.34 -8.80 -7.15
CA ALA A 185 -11.18 -9.45 -6.16
C ALA A 185 -10.44 -10.50 -5.31
N ARG A 186 -9.50 -11.26 -5.89
CA ARG A 186 -8.75 -12.34 -5.22
C ARG A 186 -7.78 -11.86 -4.14
N GLU A 187 -7.48 -10.58 -4.08
CA GLU A 187 -6.39 -10.03 -3.27
C GLU A 187 -6.85 -9.67 -1.86
N TYR A 188 -6.79 -10.62 -0.92
CA TYR A 188 -7.38 -10.44 0.41
C TYR A 188 -6.61 -9.46 1.31
N ALA A 189 -5.28 -9.55 1.30
CA ALA A 189 -4.42 -8.77 2.19
C ALA A 189 -4.56 -7.24 2.04
N PRO A 190 -4.66 -6.68 0.83
CA PRO A 190 -4.88 -5.24 0.65
C PRO A 190 -6.07 -4.66 1.40
N VAL A 191 -7.23 -5.32 1.33
CA VAL A 191 -8.49 -4.82 1.92
C VAL A 191 -8.39 -4.77 3.44
N GLU A 192 -7.84 -5.83 4.04
CA GLU A 192 -7.67 -5.88 5.49
C GLU A 192 -6.57 -4.90 5.94
N LEU A 193 -5.46 -4.78 5.20
CA LEU A 193 -4.43 -3.77 5.48
C LEU A 193 -5.00 -2.35 5.49
N ASN A 194 -5.82 -2.00 4.48
CA ASN A 194 -6.49 -0.70 4.38
C ASN A 194 -7.46 -0.47 5.56
N SER A 195 -8.23 -1.51 5.92
CA SER A 195 -9.15 -1.47 7.07
C SER A 195 -8.40 -1.28 8.40
N ARG A 196 -7.29 -1.98 8.60
CA ARG A 196 -6.45 -1.87 9.81
C ARG A 196 -5.74 -0.52 9.90
N PHE A 197 -5.40 0.09 8.77
CA PHE A 197 -4.88 1.45 8.73
C PHE A 197 -5.95 2.47 9.19
N ALA A 198 -7.19 2.33 8.73
CA ALA A 198 -8.30 3.16 9.18
C ALA A 198 -8.49 3.07 10.70
N GLU A 199 -8.54 1.85 11.25
CA GLU A 199 -8.64 1.58 12.68
C GLU A 199 -7.46 2.21 13.44
N TYR A 200 -6.23 2.02 12.96
CA TYR A 200 -5.05 2.61 13.57
C TYR A 200 -5.13 4.14 13.67
N LEU A 201 -5.56 4.83 12.61
CA LEU A 201 -5.65 6.28 12.62
C LEU A 201 -6.68 6.80 13.63
N VAL A 202 -7.89 6.23 13.65
CA VAL A 202 -8.94 6.72 14.57
C VAL A 202 -8.70 6.31 16.01
N GLU A 203 -8.10 5.14 16.25
CA GLU A 203 -7.82 4.64 17.59
C GLU A 203 -6.63 5.29 18.28
N ASN A 204 -5.74 5.94 17.52
CA ASN A 204 -4.54 6.59 18.05
C ASN A 204 -4.62 8.12 17.97
N TYR A 205 -5.69 8.69 17.41
CA TYR A 205 -5.91 10.13 17.44
C TYR A 205 -6.04 10.66 18.88
N GLY A 206 -5.23 11.65 19.23
CA GLY A 206 -5.14 12.23 20.56
C GLY A 206 -4.15 11.55 21.51
N ASP A 207 -3.65 10.36 21.15
CA ASP A 207 -2.65 9.59 21.93
C ASP A 207 -1.30 9.57 21.22
N ASP A 208 -1.29 9.27 19.91
CA ASP A 208 -0.11 9.36 19.06
C ASP A 208 -0.03 10.75 18.42
N PRO A 209 1.07 11.50 18.65
CA PRO A 209 1.20 12.87 18.17
C PRO A 209 1.27 12.96 16.64
N ASP A 210 1.85 11.96 15.96
CA ASP A 210 1.90 11.92 14.51
C ASP A 210 0.53 11.66 13.90
N VAL A 211 -0.19 10.65 14.40
CA VAL A 211 -1.57 10.37 13.98
C VAL A 211 -2.48 11.57 14.24
N THR A 212 -2.30 12.24 15.37
CA THR A 212 -3.09 13.42 15.73
C THR A 212 -2.94 14.52 14.70
N TRP A 213 -1.70 14.93 14.40
CA TRP A 213 -1.52 16.02 13.43
C TRP A 213 -1.87 15.59 12.00
N LEU A 214 -1.67 14.32 11.65
CA LEU A 214 -2.07 13.79 10.35
C LEU A 214 -3.58 13.98 10.14
N LEU A 215 -4.44 13.62 11.10
CA LEU A 215 -5.88 13.85 10.94
C LEU A 215 -6.26 15.33 11.08
N ASP A 216 -5.51 16.12 11.85
CA ASP A 216 -5.74 17.55 11.97
C ASP A 216 -5.49 18.31 10.68
N TYR A 217 -4.42 17.96 9.96
CA TYR A 217 -3.90 18.74 8.83
C TYR A 217 -3.95 18.04 7.48
N ASN A 218 -4.42 16.79 7.39
CA ASN A 218 -4.63 16.05 6.15
C ASN A 218 -6.07 15.51 6.03
N GLU A 219 -6.41 15.05 4.83
CA GLU A 219 -7.57 14.18 4.59
C GLU A 219 -7.10 12.81 4.11
N VAL A 220 -7.55 11.75 4.76
CA VAL A 220 -7.24 10.37 4.37
C VAL A 220 -8.51 9.72 3.83
N HIS A 221 -8.51 9.31 2.58
CA HIS A 221 -9.66 8.77 1.85
C HIS A 221 -9.41 7.29 1.57
N LEU A 222 -10.18 6.41 2.20
CA LEU A 222 -9.96 4.97 2.14
C LEU A 222 -11.13 4.28 1.43
N LEU A 223 -10.90 3.80 0.21
CA LEU A 223 -11.82 2.91 -0.52
C LEU A 223 -11.45 1.46 -0.20
N LEU A 224 -12.17 0.85 0.75
CA LEU A 224 -11.82 -0.47 1.26
C LEU A 224 -12.10 -1.58 0.23
N GLN A 225 -13.21 -1.50 -0.50
CA GLN A 225 -13.62 -2.47 -1.52
C GLN A 225 -13.90 -1.73 -2.83
N ALA A 226 -12.92 -1.71 -3.74
CA ALA A 226 -13.11 -1.14 -5.07
C ALA A 226 -13.92 -2.05 -6.01
N ASN A 227 -13.95 -3.37 -5.75
CA ASN A 227 -14.66 -4.38 -6.53
C ASN A 227 -15.44 -5.35 -5.62
N PRO A 228 -16.50 -4.89 -4.94
CA PRO A 228 -17.23 -5.72 -3.98
C PRO A 228 -17.94 -6.92 -4.64
N ASP A 229 -18.49 -6.76 -5.86
CA ASP A 229 -19.15 -7.87 -6.58
C ASP A 229 -18.17 -9.00 -6.91
N GLY A 230 -16.99 -8.65 -7.46
CA GLY A 230 -15.92 -9.60 -7.71
C GLY A 230 -15.44 -10.23 -6.41
N ARG A 231 -15.27 -9.44 -5.33
CA ARG A 231 -14.85 -9.94 -4.01
C ARG A 231 -15.78 -11.04 -3.51
N LYS A 232 -17.11 -10.96 -3.73
CA LYS A 232 -18.04 -12.05 -3.37
C LYS A 232 -17.77 -13.35 -4.10
N LYS A 233 -17.29 -13.30 -5.35
CA LYS A 233 -16.83 -14.49 -6.07
C LYS A 233 -15.57 -15.03 -5.43
N ALA A 234 -14.61 -14.16 -5.11
CA ALA A 234 -13.37 -14.57 -4.45
C ALA A 234 -13.63 -15.22 -3.08
N GLU A 235 -14.50 -14.65 -2.25
CA GLU A 235 -14.88 -15.17 -0.92
C GLU A 235 -15.48 -16.59 -0.94
N SER A 236 -15.98 -17.04 -2.10
CA SER A 236 -16.41 -18.44 -2.30
C SER A 236 -15.26 -19.42 -2.54
N GLY A 237 -14.03 -18.90 -2.60
CA GLY A 237 -12.76 -19.59 -2.82
C GLY A 237 -12.30 -19.63 -4.28
N LEU A 238 -12.92 -18.86 -5.17
CA LEU A 238 -12.47 -18.72 -6.57
C LEU A 238 -11.31 -17.72 -6.66
N THR A 239 -10.35 -17.95 -7.57
CA THR A 239 -9.27 -17.01 -7.91
C THR A 239 -9.77 -15.85 -8.79
N TRP A 240 -10.98 -15.33 -8.49
CA TRP A 240 -11.65 -14.30 -9.28
C TRP A 240 -10.89 -12.97 -9.22
N ARG A 241 -10.54 -12.41 -10.38
CA ARG A 241 -9.81 -11.14 -10.49
C ARG A 241 -10.72 -9.94 -10.80
N LYS A 242 -11.47 -10.04 -11.88
CA LYS A 242 -12.23 -8.96 -12.53
C LYS A 242 -13.46 -8.52 -11.72
N ASN A 243 -14.20 -7.50 -12.17
CA ASN A 243 -15.57 -7.30 -11.71
C ASN A 243 -16.48 -8.45 -12.21
N THR A 244 -17.81 -8.31 -12.09
CA THR A 244 -18.74 -9.38 -12.52
C THR A 244 -19.58 -9.01 -13.74
N ASP A 245 -19.18 -8.00 -14.52
CA ASP A 245 -19.87 -7.64 -15.77
C ASP A 245 -20.13 -8.88 -16.62
N ASN A 246 -21.42 -9.17 -16.80
CA ASN A 246 -21.89 -10.37 -17.45
C ASN A 246 -22.30 -10.16 -18.91
N LEU A 247 -22.10 -8.96 -19.47
CA LEU A 247 -22.35 -8.66 -20.89
C LEU A 247 -21.29 -9.27 -21.80
N TYR A 248 -20.08 -9.51 -21.27
CA TYR A 248 -18.93 -10.01 -21.99
C TYR A 248 -18.46 -11.35 -21.38
N CYS A 249 -18.08 -12.30 -22.23
CA CYS A 249 -17.76 -13.68 -21.81
C CYS A 249 -18.85 -14.33 -20.93
N THR A 250 -20.11 -14.23 -21.38
CA THR A 250 -21.29 -14.63 -20.58
C THR A 250 -21.25 -16.10 -20.13
N ASN A 251 -21.85 -16.39 -18.96
CA ASN A 251 -21.94 -17.75 -18.38
C ASN A 251 -20.59 -18.43 -18.11
N SER A 252 -19.55 -17.64 -17.86
CA SER A 252 -18.20 -18.11 -17.56
C SER A 252 -17.68 -17.52 -16.25
N ASN A 253 -16.73 -18.21 -15.61
CA ASN A 253 -15.94 -17.66 -14.52
C ASN A 253 -14.89 -16.64 -15.00
N TYR A 254 -14.71 -16.51 -16.31
CA TYR A 254 -13.84 -15.53 -16.96
C TYR A 254 -14.57 -14.25 -17.40
N ARG A 255 -15.84 -14.07 -17.00
CA ARG A 255 -16.60 -12.83 -17.29
C ARG A 255 -16.07 -11.65 -16.48
N GLY A 256 -16.51 -10.45 -16.83
CA GLY A 256 -16.12 -9.20 -16.20
C GLY A 256 -15.00 -8.47 -16.93
N VAL A 257 -14.70 -7.29 -16.44
CA VAL A 257 -13.64 -6.38 -16.89
C VAL A 257 -12.57 -6.26 -15.82
N ASP A 258 -11.31 -6.25 -16.25
CA ASP A 258 -10.20 -5.91 -15.37
C ASP A 258 -10.25 -4.42 -15.09
N LEU A 259 -10.65 -4.05 -13.87
CA LEU A 259 -10.81 -2.66 -13.48
C LEU A 259 -9.49 -1.89 -13.54
N ASN A 260 -8.34 -2.56 -13.29
CA ASN A 260 -7.02 -1.94 -13.43
C ASN A 260 -6.49 -1.97 -14.87
N ARG A 261 -7.37 -2.21 -15.86
CA ARG A 261 -7.15 -1.92 -17.29
C ARG A 261 -8.23 -1.02 -17.87
N ASN A 262 -9.15 -0.51 -17.03
CA ASN A 262 -10.34 0.21 -17.47
C ASN A 262 -10.27 1.72 -17.20
N PHE A 263 -9.27 2.22 -16.47
CA PHE A 263 -9.12 3.67 -16.24
C PHE A 263 -8.92 4.40 -17.57
N ALA A 264 -9.43 5.63 -17.66
CA ALA A 264 -9.53 6.32 -18.95
C ALA A 264 -8.17 6.76 -19.52
N PHE A 265 -7.18 6.98 -18.65
CA PHE A 265 -5.87 7.46 -19.04
C PHE A 265 -5.07 6.37 -19.77
N GLN A 266 -4.63 6.68 -21.01
CA GLN A 266 -3.87 5.78 -21.88
C GLN A 266 -4.52 4.41 -22.17
N TRP A 267 -5.84 4.30 -21.99
CA TRP A 267 -6.61 3.06 -22.14
C TRP A 267 -6.44 2.39 -23.51
N GLY A 268 -5.93 1.15 -23.53
CA GLY A 268 -5.87 0.30 -24.73
C GLY A 268 -4.98 0.82 -25.87
N LEU A 269 -4.05 1.73 -25.58
CA LEU A 269 -3.18 2.35 -26.59
C LEU A 269 -1.82 1.66 -26.76
N TRP A 270 -1.38 0.86 -25.77
CA TRP A 270 0.01 0.41 -25.67
C TRP A 270 0.17 -1.12 -25.71
N GLY A 271 -0.94 -1.85 -25.76
CA GLY A 271 -0.91 -3.31 -25.78
C GLY A 271 -0.66 -3.92 -24.39
N GLY A 272 -0.87 -3.15 -23.32
CA GLY A 272 -0.76 -3.60 -21.93
C GLY A 272 -2.06 -4.24 -21.38
N SER A 273 -3.02 -4.51 -22.27
CA SER A 273 -4.33 -5.08 -21.94
C SER A 273 -4.96 -5.79 -23.14
N SER A 274 -5.98 -6.63 -22.87
CA SER A 274 -6.65 -7.41 -23.91
C SER A 274 -7.96 -6.79 -24.39
N GLY A 275 -8.20 -6.88 -25.70
CA GLY A 275 -9.53 -6.62 -26.28
C GLY A 275 -10.42 -7.88 -26.36
N PHE A 276 -9.91 -9.05 -26.00
CA PHE A 276 -10.68 -10.30 -26.00
C PHE A 276 -11.43 -10.44 -24.67
N GLN A 277 -12.76 -10.58 -24.77
CA GLN A 277 -13.68 -10.49 -23.65
C GLN A 277 -13.47 -11.52 -22.52
N CYS A 278 -12.90 -12.68 -22.86
CA CYS A 278 -12.67 -13.76 -21.90
C CYS A 278 -11.26 -13.73 -21.28
N ASP A 279 -10.38 -12.82 -21.72
CA ASP A 279 -9.05 -12.71 -21.16
C ASP A 279 -9.10 -12.13 -19.73
N GLU A 280 -8.17 -12.54 -18.85
CA GLU A 280 -8.10 -12.06 -17.46
C GLU A 280 -7.84 -10.54 -17.39
N VAL A 281 -7.16 -9.99 -18.39
CA VAL A 281 -6.81 -8.57 -18.52
C VAL A 281 -7.69 -7.85 -19.56
N TYR A 282 -8.94 -8.31 -19.74
CA TYR A 282 -9.90 -7.65 -20.63
C TYR A 282 -10.18 -6.22 -20.15
N ARG A 283 -9.81 -5.23 -20.98
CA ARG A 283 -9.88 -3.80 -20.65
C ARG A 283 -11.29 -3.18 -20.65
N GLY A 284 -12.30 -3.96 -21.04
CA GLY A 284 -13.65 -3.48 -21.26
C GLY A 284 -13.90 -3.02 -22.70
N PRO A 285 -15.16 -2.69 -23.05
CA PRO A 285 -15.54 -2.24 -24.39
C PRO A 285 -15.08 -0.82 -24.73
N THR A 286 -14.93 0.04 -23.72
CA THR A 286 -14.49 1.44 -23.82
C THR A 286 -13.75 1.84 -22.55
N ALA A 287 -12.93 2.88 -22.63
CA ALA A 287 -12.35 3.56 -21.47
C ALA A 287 -13.44 3.89 -20.43
N SER A 288 -13.18 3.57 -19.17
CA SER A 288 -14.08 3.79 -18.03
C SER A 288 -15.50 3.24 -18.24
N SER A 289 -15.63 2.09 -18.89
CA SER A 289 -16.93 1.44 -19.11
C SER A 289 -17.60 0.97 -17.82
N GLU A 290 -16.81 0.58 -16.81
CA GLU A 290 -17.35 -0.04 -15.60
C GLU A 290 -17.85 1.01 -14.61
N PRO A 291 -19.00 0.78 -13.93
CA PRO A 291 -19.55 1.73 -12.98
C PRO A 291 -18.62 1.94 -11.77
N GLU A 292 -17.88 0.91 -11.34
CA GLU A 292 -16.86 1.02 -10.29
C GLU A 292 -15.75 1.99 -10.71
N THR A 293 -15.19 1.79 -11.91
CA THR A 293 -14.13 2.63 -12.47
C THR A 293 -14.59 4.08 -12.67
N GLN A 294 -15.85 4.30 -13.06
CA GLN A 294 -16.45 5.62 -13.17
C GLN A 294 -16.57 6.29 -11.78
N ALA A 295 -17.10 5.57 -10.79
CA ALA A 295 -17.27 6.06 -9.43
C ALA A 295 -15.92 6.49 -8.82
N ILE A 296 -14.89 5.64 -8.95
CA ILE A 296 -13.54 5.90 -8.44
C ILE A 296 -12.94 7.15 -9.08
N GLN A 297 -12.86 7.22 -10.42
CA GLN A 297 -12.24 8.38 -11.08
C GLN A 297 -13.01 9.67 -10.80
N ASN A 298 -14.34 9.64 -10.78
CA ASN A 298 -15.15 10.82 -10.47
C ASN A 298 -14.93 11.30 -9.04
N TYR A 299 -14.84 10.37 -8.09
CA TYR A 299 -14.51 10.70 -6.71
C TYR A 299 -13.14 11.36 -6.61
N VAL A 300 -12.10 10.73 -7.19
CA VAL A 300 -10.73 11.25 -7.15
C VAL A 300 -10.65 12.63 -7.80
N ARG A 301 -11.19 12.82 -9.01
CA ARG A 301 -11.25 14.13 -9.69
C ARG A 301 -11.96 15.21 -8.87
N SER A 302 -12.97 14.84 -8.08
CA SER A 302 -13.73 15.81 -7.28
C SER A 302 -13.01 16.28 -6.01
N HIS A 303 -12.05 15.50 -5.50
CA HIS A 303 -11.31 15.81 -4.26
C HIS A 303 -9.87 16.24 -4.53
N PHE A 304 -9.31 15.84 -5.68
CA PHE A 304 -7.93 16.09 -6.06
C PHE A 304 -7.91 16.90 -7.37
N PRO A 305 -7.50 18.19 -7.32
CA PRO A 305 -7.44 19.01 -8.51
C PRO A 305 -6.34 18.52 -9.46
N ASP A 306 -6.56 18.70 -10.77
CA ASP A 306 -5.49 18.57 -11.76
C ASP A 306 -4.43 19.65 -11.54
N GLN A 307 -3.19 19.21 -11.35
CA GLN A 307 -2.03 20.06 -11.08
C GLN A 307 -1.05 20.08 -12.25
N ARG A 308 -1.33 19.43 -13.37
CA ARG A 308 -0.42 19.31 -14.52
C ARG A 308 -0.77 20.27 -15.64
N GLN A 309 0.26 20.71 -16.35
CA GLN A 309 0.07 21.47 -17.59
C GLN A 309 -0.21 20.55 -18.79
N ASP A 310 0.54 19.45 -18.88
CA ASP A 310 0.42 18.42 -19.90
C ASP A 310 0.57 17.05 -19.25
N ALA A 311 -0.34 16.14 -19.61
CA ALA A 311 -0.53 14.86 -18.93
C ALA A 311 0.61 13.86 -19.16
N LEU A 312 1.44 14.05 -20.20
CA LEU A 312 2.52 13.11 -20.54
C LEU A 312 3.90 13.72 -20.36
N SER A 313 4.06 15.01 -20.67
CA SER A 313 5.38 15.63 -20.84
C SER A 313 5.75 16.67 -19.79
N ALA A 314 4.76 17.29 -19.12
CA ALA A 314 5.03 18.29 -18.09
C ALA A 314 5.05 17.65 -16.69
N PRO A 315 6.02 17.96 -15.82
CA PRO A 315 5.97 17.55 -14.43
C PRO A 315 4.84 18.25 -13.69
N ALA A 316 4.29 17.56 -12.69
CA ALA A 316 3.54 18.21 -11.63
C ALA A 316 4.48 19.21 -10.90
N PRO A 317 3.98 20.38 -10.47
CA PRO A 317 4.72 21.33 -9.68
C PRO A 317 5.38 20.67 -8.46
N ALA A 318 6.54 21.19 -8.04
CA ALA A 318 7.23 20.64 -6.87
C ALA A 318 6.40 20.76 -5.58
N ASP A 319 5.51 21.74 -5.50
CA ASP A 319 4.56 21.94 -4.42
C ASP A 319 3.20 21.27 -4.63
N ALA A 320 3.05 20.45 -5.66
CA ALA A 320 1.84 19.69 -5.88
C ALA A 320 1.53 18.81 -4.66
N GLU A 321 0.28 18.84 -4.21
CA GLU A 321 -0.19 18.08 -3.06
C GLU A 321 -0.91 16.81 -3.53
N GLY A 322 -0.83 15.76 -2.71
CA GLY A 322 -1.64 14.57 -2.86
C GLY A 322 -0.87 13.30 -3.21
N THR A 323 -1.16 12.24 -2.46
CA THR A 323 -0.64 10.89 -2.70
C THR A 323 -1.80 9.96 -3.04
N PHE A 324 -1.62 9.09 -4.03
CA PHE A 324 -2.59 8.06 -4.42
C PHE A 324 -1.91 6.69 -4.31
N LEU A 325 -2.48 5.78 -3.53
CA LEU A 325 -1.99 4.41 -3.40
C LEU A 325 -3.07 3.41 -3.82
N ASP A 326 -2.72 2.53 -4.76
CA ASP A 326 -3.48 1.32 -5.04
C ASP A 326 -2.83 0.13 -4.35
N LEU A 327 -3.53 -0.48 -3.39
CA LEU A 327 -3.04 -1.65 -2.69
C LEU A 327 -3.48 -2.91 -3.42
N HIS A 328 -2.49 -3.63 -3.91
CA HIS A 328 -2.60 -4.90 -4.59
C HIS A 328 -1.86 -6.02 -3.86
N SER A 329 -2.06 -7.27 -4.29
CA SER A 329 -1.20 -8.39 -3.92
C SER A 329 -1.10 -9.33 -5.10
N TYR A 330 -0.01 -10.03 -5.38
CA TYR A 330 1.21 -10.12 -4.57
C TYR A 330 2.46 -9.89 -5.42
N GLY A 331 3.59 -9.71 -4.75
CA GLY A 331 4.87 -9.50 -5.43
C GLY A 331 5.93 -8.87 -4.55
N ARG A 332 5.54 -8.23 -3.43
CA ARG A 332 6.42 -7.43 -2.57
C ARG A 332 7.07 -6.30 -3.36
N LEU A 333 6.25 -5.53 -4.07
CA LEU A 333 6.69 -4.44 -4.95
C LEU A 333 6.14 -3.09 -4.49
N VAL A 334 6.92 -2.05 -4.77
CA VAL A 334 6.48 -0.65 -4.77
C VAL A 334 6.64 -0.13 -6.19
N LEU A 335 5.53 0.07 -6.88
CA LEU A 335 5.49 0.45 -8.29
C LEU A 335 5.08 1.92 -8.45
N TRP A 336 5.64 2.58 -9.46
CA TRP A 336 5.25 3.94 -9.87
C TRP A 336 5.13 4.08 -11.38
N PRO A 337 4.42 5.12 -11.86
CA PRO A 337 4.27 5.42 -13.28
C PRO A 337 5.58 5.60 -14.07
N TRP A 338 5.62 5.26 -15.35
CA TRP A 338 4.50 4.74 -16.14
C TRP A 338 4.43 3.21 -16.16
N GLY A 339 3.22 2.67 -16.25
CA GLY A 339 2.99 1.26 -16.58
C GLY A 339 2.99 0.97 -18.09
N PHE A 340 2.57 1.93 -18.91
CA PHE A 340 2.37 1.72 -20.36
C PHE A 340 3.58 1.89 -21.26
N ILE A 341 4.65 2.55 -20.79
CA ILE A 341 5.84 2.81 -21.59
C ILE A 341 7.12 2.71 -20.76
N ASN A 342 8.19 2.22 -21.39
CA ASN A 342 9.55 2.21 -20.83
C ASN A 342 10.19 3.59 -20.91
N GLN A 343 9.65 4.52 -20.16
CA GLN A 343 10.17 5.88 -20.05
C GLN A 343 9.79 6.42 -18.67
N ASP A 344 10.70 7.15 -18.05
CA ASP A 344 10.40 7.84 -16.79
C ASP A 344 9.23 8.82 -16.98
N ALA A 345 8.34 8.84 -15.99
CA ALA A 345 7.44 9.96 -15.75
C ALA A 345 8.21 11.29 -15.66
N PRO A 346 7.63 12.45 -16.02
CA PRO A 346 8.29 13.74 -15.84
C PRO A 346 8.77 14.04 -14.41
N ASN A 347 8.14 13.49 -13.37
CA ASN A 347 8.59 13.55 -11.96
C ASN A 347 9.38 12.29 -11.54
N GLY A 348 9.92 11.50 -12.47
CA GLY A 348 10.45 10.15 -12.25
C GLY A 348 11.49 10.04 -11.13
N SER A 349 12.40 11.02 -11.01
CA SER A 349 13.37 11.03 -9.90
C SER A 349 12.69 11.14 -8.53
N ALA A 350 11.68 11.99 -8.40
CA ALA A 350 10.93 12.14 -7.15
C ALA A 350 10.07 10.89 -6.86
N PHE A 351 9.56 10.23 -7.90
CA PHE A 351 8.88 8.94 -7.76
C PHE A 351 9.82 7.86 -7.22
N GLN A 352 11.03 7.76 -7.78
CA GLN A 352 12.04 6.82 -7.31
C GLN A 352 12.42 7.08 -5.84
N THR A 353 12.66 8.35 -5.48
CA THR A 353 13.02 8.73 -4.10
C THR A 353 11.95 8.33 -3.09
N LEU A 354 10.68 8.67 -3.34
CA LEU A 354 9.58 8.31 -2.44
C LEU A 354 9.25 6.81 -2.50
N GLY A 355 9.34 6.17 -3.66
CA GLY A 355 9.24 4.72 -3.80
C GLY A 355 10.27 3.96 -2.94
N ARG A 356 11.52 4.45 -2.92
CA ARG A 356 12.57 3.89 -2.06
C ARG A 356 12.40 4.22 -0.58
N LYS A 357 11.77 5.35 -0.21
CA LYS A 357 11.32 5.60 1.17
C LYS A 357 10.28 4.56 1.59
N PHE A 358 9.28 4.27 0.76
CA PHE A 358 8.29 3.23 1.08
C PHE A 358 8.94 1.85 1.23
N ALA A 359 9.80 1.49 0.28
CA ALA A 359 10.57 0.26 0.29
C ALA A 359 11.48 0.11 1.53
N TYR A 360 11.97 1.20 2.11
CA TYR A 360 12.73 1.15 3.36
C TYR A 360 11.89 0.56 4.51
N PHE A 361 10.60 0.88 4.57
CA PHE A 361 9.71 0.41 5.63
C PHE A 361 9.25 -1.03 5.43
N ASN A 362 8.74 -1.35 4.24
CA ASN A 362 8.14 -2.65 3.97
C ASN A 362 9.14 -3.70 3.45
N GLY A 363 10.34 -3.29 3.02
CA GLY A 363 11.39 -4.15 2.48
C GLY A 363 11.05 -4.71 1.10
N TYR A 364 10.22 -4.02 0.33
CA TYR A 364 9.76 -4.43 -1.00
C TYR A 364 10.68 -3.90 -2.10
N ASP A 365 10.62 -4.49 -3.29
CA ASP A 365 11.40 -4.03 -4.44
C ASP A 365 10.73 -2.79 -5.08
N PRO A 366 11.42 -1.63 -5.09
CA PRO A 366 10.92 -0.41 -5.72
C PRO A 366 11.34 -0.38 -7.20
N GLN A 367 10.38 -0.22 -8.12
CA GLN A 367 10.66 -0.12 -9.56
C GLN A 367 9.57 0.64 -10.32
N GLN A 368 9.86 1.08 -11.54
CA GLN A 368 8.81 1.57 -12.44
C GLN A 368 7.85 0.41 -12.78
N ALA A 369 6.54 0.69 -12.84
CA ALA A 369 5.51 -0.32 -13.13
C ALA A 369 5.77 -1.10 -14.42
N TYR A 370 6.24 -0.42 -15.48
CA TYR A 370 6.62 -1.04 -16.75
C TYR A 370 7.68 -2.15 -16.61
N GLU A 371 8.59 -2.04 -15.64
CA GLU A 371 9.67 -3.03 -15.43
C GLU A 371 9.14 -4.40 -15.00
N LEU A 372 7.96 -4.45 -14.37
CA LEU A 372 7.27 -5.71 -14.09
C LEU A 372 6.76 -6.34 -15.40
N TYR A 373 5.85 -5.62 -16.06
CA TYR A 373 5.41 -5.82 -17.44
C TYR A 373 4.60 -4.61 -17.91
N PRO A 374 4.46 -4.39 -19.23
CA PRO A 374 3.64 -3.29 -19.76
C PRO A 374 2.16 -3.45 -19.40
N THR A 375 1.55 -2.38 -18.94
CA THR A 375 0.11 -2.27 -18.62
C THR A 375 -0.49 -1.03 -19.27
N ASP A 376 -1.80 -0.95 -19.49
CA ASP A 376 -2.44 0.31 -19.88
C ASP A 376 -3.82 0.46 -19.25
N GLY A 377 -4.29 1.70 -19.08
CA GLY A 377 -5.54 1.97 -18.36
C GLY A 377 -5.49 1.62 -16.87
N THR A 378 -4.33 1.81 -16.22
CA THR A 378 -4.14 1.57 -14.77
C THR A 378 -4.48 2.79 -13.91
N SER A 379 -4.71 2.53 -12.63
CA SER A 379 -5.11 3.53 -11.63
C SER A 379 -4.01 4.53 -11.26
N ASP A 380 -2.77 4.06 -11.11
CA ASP A 380 -1.59 4.86 -10.78
C ASP A 380 -1.19 5.80 -11.92
N ASP A 381 -1.21 5.31 -13.16
CA ASP A 381 -1.01 6.11 -14.37
C ASP A 381 -2.10 7.16 -14.54
N PHE A 382 -3.37 6.86 -14.20
CA PHE A 382 -4.44 7.85 -14.14
C PHE A 382 -4.16 8.92 -13.07
N ALA A 383 -3.83 8.52 -11.84
CA ALA A 383 -3.63 9.43 -10.73
C ALA A 383 -2.49 10.44 -11.01
N TYR A 384 -1.38 9.97 -11.57
CA TYR A 384 -0.28 10.85 -11.95
C TYR A 384 -0.51 11.56 -13.28
N GLY A 385 -0.93 10.82 -14.31
CA GLY A 385 -1.08 11.33 -15.67
C GLY A 385 -2.12 12.41 -15.79
N GLU A 386 -3.30 12.17 -15.23
CA GLU A 386 -4.41 13.10 -15.35
C GLU A 386 -4.38 14.21 -14.29
N LEU A 387 -3.89 13.91 -13.07
CA LEU A 387 -4.05 14.84 -11.94
C LEU A 387 -2.74 15.34 -11.33
N GLY A 388 -1.61 14.70 -11.63
CA GLY A 388 -0.32 15.02 -11.03
C GLY A 388 -0.16 14.56 -9.58
N LEU A 389 -0.99 13.64 -9.10
CA LEU A 389 -0.83 13.02 -7.80
C LEU A 389 0.38 12.09 -7.81
N ALA A 390 1.03 11.93 -6.66
CA ALA A 390 2.06 10.92 -6.50
C ALA A 390 1.39 9.55 -6.42
N GLY A 391 1.14 8.95 -7.58
CA GLY A 391 0.50 7.64 -7.76
C GLY A 391 1.48 6.49 -7.59
N TYR A 392 1.13 5.52 -6.74
CA TYR A 392 1.88 4.28 -6.56
C TYR A 392 0.95 3.08 -6.46
N THR A 393 1.51 1.92 -6.77
CA THR A 393 0.90 0.62 -6.50
C THR A 393 1.79 -0.17 -5.53
N PHE A 394 1.22 -0.74 -4.47
CA PHE A 394 1.93 -1.68 -3.60
C PHE A 394 1.43 -3.10 -3.86
N GLU A 395 2.34 -4.02 -4.19
CA GLU A 395 2.03 -5.46 -4.27
C GLU A 395 2.40 -6.14 -2.95
N VAL A 396 1.45 -6.33 -2.05
CA VAL A 396 1.74 -6.85 -0.70
C VAL A 396 1.74 -8.37 -0.63
N GLY A 397 2.52 -8.93 0.31
CA GLY A 397 2.50 -10.36 0.57
C GLY A 397 3.09 -11.21 -0.55
N THR A 398 2.81 -12.50 -0.52
CA THR A 398 3.44 -13.51 -1.38
C THR A 398 2.45 -14.48 -2.04
N THR A 399 1.16 -14.28 -1.80
CA THR A 399 0.07 -15.02 -2.46
C THR A 399 -1.24 -14.24 -2.29
N PHE A 400 -2.19 -14.41 -3.21
CA PHE A 400 -3.49 -13.74 -3.16
C PHE A 400 -4.30 -14.09 -1.89
N PHE A 401 -4.27 -15.36 -1.49
CA PHE A 401 -4.96 -15.87 -0.30
C PHE A 401 -3.96 -16.11 0.83
N GLN A 402 -3.30 -15.03 1.27
CA GLN A 402 -2.26 -15.09 2.29
C GLN A 402 -2.81 -15.61 3.63
N ASP A 403 -2.10 -16.51 4.30
CA ASP A 403 -2.50 -16.98 5.62
C ASP A 403 -2.51 -15.86 6.68
N CYS A 404 -3.38 -15.99 7.68
CA CYS A 404 -3.55 -14.99 8.72
C CYS A 404 -2.30 -14.74 9.57
N ASN A 405 -1.46 -15.75 9.78
CA ASN A 405 -0.25 -15.58 10.58
C ASN A 405 0.74 -14.66 9.85
N SER A 406 0.93 -14.86 8.54
CA SER A 406 1.76 -13.98 7.72
C SER A 406 1.17 -12.57 7.63
N PHE A 407 -0.16 -12.42 7.55
CA PHE A 407 -0.77 -11.10 7.57
C PHE A 407 -0.46 -10.34 8.87
N GLU A 408 -0.79 -10.92 10.03
CA GLU A 408 -0.67 -10.24 11.32
C GLU A 408 0.78 -9.98 11.72
N ASN A 409 1.71 -10.89 11.39
CA ASN A 409 3.09 -10.81 11.89
C ASN A 409 4.09 -10.28 10.86
N LEU A 410 3.74 -10.25 9.56
CA LEU A 410 4.66 -9.82 8.51
C LEU A 410 4.07 -8.66 7.70
N ILE A 411 2.89 -8.82 7.09
CA ILE A 411 2.34 -7.81 6.16
C ILE A 411 1.93 -6.54 6.91
N LEU A 412 1.06 -6.65 7.91
CA LEU A 412 0.56 -5.50 8.66
C LEU A 412 1.68 -4.67 9.31
N PRO A 413 2.59 -5.23 10.13
CA PRO A 413 3.59 -4.43 10.84
C PRO A 413 4.64 -3.79 9.92
N THR A 414 4.90 -4.35 8.73
CA THR A 414 5.88 -3.79 7.79
C THR A 414 5.28 -2.73 6.86
N ASN A 415 3.99 -2.85 6.51
CA ASN A 415 3.34 -1.90 5.61
C ASN A 415 2.70 -0.71 6.33
N LEU A 416 2.25 -0.88 7.59
CA LEU A 416 1.64 0.22 8.35
C LEU A 416 2.54 1.48 8.44
N PRO A 417 3.86 1.37 8.72
CA PRO A 417 4.76 2.51 8.69
C PRO A 417 4.89 3.18 7.30
N ALA A 418 4.83 2.41 6.21
CA ALA A 418 4.85 2.94 4.85
C ALA A 418 3.59 3.76 4.54
N LEU A 419 2.40 3.29 4.97
CA LEU A 419 1.15 4.04 4.82
C LEU A 419 1.13 5.33 5.65
N LEU A 420 1.67 5.29 6.87
CA LEU A 420 1.87 6.50 7.68
C LEU A 420 2.83 7.47 6.98
N TYR A 421 3.91 6.97 6.37
CA TYR A 421 4.83 7.82 5.61
C TYR A 421 4.19 8.46 4.39
N ALA A 422 3.30 7.74 3.70
CA ALA A 422 2.52 8.28 2.58
C ALA A 422 1.62 9.43 3.05
N ALA A 423 1.00 9.29 4.23
CA ALA A 423 0.21 10.36 4.85
C ALA A 423 1.11 11.56 5.21
N LYS A 424 2.27 11.33 5.84
CA LYS A 424 3.22 12.41 6.18
C LYS A 424 3.70 13.18 4.96
N SER A 425 3.87 12.51 3.83
CA SER A 425 4.41 13.09 2.59
C SER A 425 3.35 13.75 1.72
N ALA A 426 2.05 13.53 1.96
CA ALA A 426 0.96 13.98 1.08
C ALA A 426 0.93 15.49 0.81
N ARG A 427 1.50 16.33 1.70
CA ARG A 427 1.61 17.77 1.46
C ARG A 427 2.65 18.14 0.40
N ARG A 428 3.75 17.38 0.30
CA ARG A 428 4.90 17.67 -0.58
C ARG A 428 5.54 16.38 -1.09
N PRO A 429 4.79 15.48 -1.75
CA PRO A 429 5.28 14.16 -2.12
C PRO A 429 6.47 14.21 -3.10
N TYR A 430 6.64 15.31 -3.84
CA TYR A 430 7.77 15.51 -4.75
C TYR A 430 8.97 16.25 -4.14
N GLN A 431 8.93 16.60 -2.85
CA GLN A 431 10.01 17.33 -2.17
C GLN A 431 10.40 16.72 -0.82
N SER A 432 9.44 16.54 0.10
CA SER A 432 9.77 16.10 1.45
C SER A 432 10.46 14.73 1.53
N PRO A 433 10.16 13.74 0.68
CA PRO A 433 10.83 12.45 0.73
C PRO A 433 12.32 12.49 0.40
N ALA A 434 12.81 13.58 -0.22
CA ALA A 434 14.24 13.78 -0.49
C ALA A 434 15.03 14.30 0.72
N GLY A 435 14.34 14.71 1.80
CA GLY A 435 14.99 15.16 3.03
C GLY A 435 14.98 14.11 4.15
N PRO A 436 15.62 14.45 5.28
CA PRO A 436 15.85 13.51 6.37
C PRO A 436 14.63 13.33 7.26
N ASP A 437 14.47 12.12 7.82
CA ASP A 437 13.37 11.82 8.72
C ASP A 437 13.71 12.23 10.16
N ALA A 438 12.75 12.83 10.87
CA ALA A 438 12.88 13.13 12.30
C ALA A 438 12.35 11.96 13.15
N LEU A 439 13.20 11.38 13.99
CA LEU A 439 12.98 10.12 14.71
C LEU A 439 13.21 10.26 16.20
N ASN A 440 12.67 9.31 16.98
CA ASN A 440 12.93 9.17 18.40
C ASN A 440 12.73 10.47 19.21
N LEU A 441 11.73 11.27 18.82
CA LEU A 441 11.43 12.54 19.49
C LEU A 441 11.15 12.27 20.97
N SER A 442 11.81 13.03 21.84
CA SER A 442 11.65 12.92 23.28
C SER A 442 11.69 14.28 23.94
N ILE A 443 10.72 14.55 24.82
CA ILE A 443 10.64 15.76 25.63
C ILE A 443 10.73 15.37 27.10
N ILE A 444 11.80 15.78 27.78
CA ILE A 444 12.10 15.37 29.16
C ILE A 444 12.35 16.60 30.07
N PRO A 445 11.69 16.69 31.24
CA PRO A 445 10.48 15.93 31.60
C PRO A 445 9.37 16.23 30.58
N ASN A 446 8.33 15.39 30.47
CA ASN A 446 7.22 15.66 29.54
C ASN A 446 6.09 16.50 30.16
N GLN A 447 6.24 16.92 31.42
CA GLN A 447 5.30 17.75 32.16
C GLN A 447 6.04 18.72 33.08
N VAL A 448 5.72 20.01 33.02
CA VAL A 448 6.35 21.06 33.84
C VAL A 448 5.38 22.17 34.23
N ALA A 449 5.74 22.96 35.24
CA ALA A 449 5.08 24.25 35.50
C ALA A 449 5.55 25.33 34.49
N PRO A 450 4.75 26.37 34.22
CA PRO A 450 5.15 27.48 33.36
C PRO A 450 6.50 28.09 33.76
N GLY A 451 7.35 28.33 32.78
CA GLY A 451 8.68 28.91 32.95
C GLY A 451 9.78 27.90 33.32
N ASN A 452 9.44 26.64 33.61
CA ASN A 452 10.45 25.59 33.74
C ASN A 452 10.78 25.01 32.35
N PRO A 453 12.06 24.95 31.94
CA PRO A 453 12.43 24.49 30.62
C PRO A 453 12.20 22.99 30.44
N LEU A 454 11.87 22.59 29.21
CA LEU A 454 11.83 21.19 28.78
C LEU A 454 13.01 20.92 27.85
N GLN A 455 13.58 19.72 27.88
CA GLN A 455 14.58 19.30 26.91
C GLN A 455 13.92 18.50 25.80
N LEU A 456 13.90 19.05 24.59
CA LEU A 456 13.55 18.34 23.36
C LEU A 456 14.81 17.69 22.78
N SER A 457 14.69 16.44 22.36
CA SER A 457 15.71 15.72 21.61
C SER A 457 15.08 14.91 20.49
N ALA A 458 15.83 14.70 19.40
CA ALA A 458 15.45 13.84 18.29
C ALA A 458 16.70 13.31 17.56
N THR A 459 16.50 12.37 16.65
CA THR A 459 17.49 11.96 15.65
C THR A 459 17.00 12.41 14.27
N ILE A 460 17.85 13.11 13.52
CA ILE A 460 17.59 13.49 12.13
C ILE A 460 18.39 12.53 11.24
N ASP A 461 17.73 11.78 10.37
CA ASP A 461 18.33 10.67 9.64
C ASP A 461 18.04 10.76 8.13
N ASP A 462 19.08 11.06 7.35
CA ASP A 462 19.00 11.15 5.88
C ASP A 462 19.24 9.80 5.18
N THR A 463 19.41 8.71 5.91
CA THR A 463 19.86 7.42 5.35
C THR A 463 18.71 6.45 5.07
N ARG A 464 17.46 6.83 5.39
CA ARG A 464 16.29 5.93 5.39
C ARG A 464 15.68 5.67 4.01
N TYR A 465 16.49 5.18 3.09
CA TYR A 465 16.06 4.73 1.76
C TYR A 465 16.36 3.25 1.58
N SER A 466 15.50 2.55 0.84
CA SER A 466 15.84 1.19 0.40
C SER A 466 17.06 1.23 -0.53
N ILE A 467 17.91 0.21 -0.38
CA ILE A 467 19.03 -0.05 -1.30
C ILE A 467 18.63 -0.98 -2.45
N LEU A 468 17.39 -1.49 -2.43
CA LEU A 468 16.83 -2.31 -3.50
C LEU A 468 16.50 -1.42 -4.70
N GLY A 469 16.75 -1.91 -5.90
CA GLY A 469 16.58 -1.13 -7.14
C GLY A 469 17.58 0.03 -7.32
N GLY A 470 18.56 0.20 -6.42
CA GLY A 470 19.65 1.19 -6.51
C GLY A 470 19.81 2.05 -5.26
N ALA A 471 20.62 3.11 -5.34
CA ALA A 471 20.93 4.00 -4.22
C ALA A 471 20.35 5.40 -4.41
N GLU A 472 19.92 6.03 -3.31
CA GLU A 472 19.54 7.45 -3.24
C GLU A 472 20.73 8.31 -2.77
N PRO A 473 20.82 9.58 -3.19
CA PRO A 473 21.75 10.51 -2.58
C PRO A 473 21.40 10.66 -1.10
N ILE A 474 22.42 10.51 -0.26
CA ILE A 474 22.35 10.75 1.18
C ILE A 474 23.39 11.81 1.54
N GLN A 475 23.01 12.73 2.42
CA GLN A 475 23.67 13.99 2.65
C GLN A 475 23.91 14.17 4.15
N ASN A 476 24.93 14.94 4.50
CA ASN A 476 25.03 15.41 5.88
C ASN A 476 23.80 16.26 6.20
N ILE A 477 23.34 16.20 7.44
CA ILE A 477 22.33 17.12 7.93
C ILE A 477 22.93 18.52 7.92
N ALA A 478 22.10 19.54 7.69
CA ALA A 478 22.51 20.94 7.68
C ALA A 478 21.75 21.79 8.69
N ALA A 479 20.50 21.41 9.00
CA ALA A 479 19.69 22.07 10.01
C ALA A 479 18.64 21.15 10.59
N ALA A 480 18.12 21.51 11.75
CA ALA A 480 16.91 20.93 12.33
C ALA A 480 16.12 22.03 13.02
N GLU A 481 14.80 21.96 12.94
CA GLU A 481 13.93 22.96 13.57
C GLU A 481 12.69 22.32 14.21
N TYR A 482 12.13 23.04 15.18
CA TYR A 482 10.83 22.71 15.74
C TYR A 482 9.86 23.90 15.75
N SER A 483 8.58 23.60 15.77
CA SER A 483 7.51 24.56 16.08
C SER A 483 6.59 24.00 17.17
N LEU A 484 5.83 24.87 17.83
CA LEU A 484 4.94 24.52 18.93
C LEU A 484 3.50 24.80 18.55
N ASP A 485 2.62 23.82 18.76
CA ASP A 485 1.17 23.82 18.54
C ASP A 485 0.66 24.08 17.11
N VAL A 486 1.46 24.76 16.29
CA VAL A 486 1.20 25.02 14.88
C VAL A 486 2.33 24.39 14.06
N PRO A 487 2.02 23.56 13.05
CA PRO A 487 3.03 22.94 12.21
C PRO A 487 3.73 23.99 11.33
N PRO A 488 4.96 23.72 10.85
CA PRO A 488 5.81 24.72 10.20
C PRO A 488 5.23 25.32 8.91
N TRP A 489 4.28 24.64 8.25
CA TRP A 489 3.61 25.14 7.03
C TRP A 489 2.37 26.01 7.31
N SER A 490 1.90 26.09 8.57
CA SER A 490 0.68 26.83 8.95
C SER A 490 0.98 28.05 9.83
N LEU A 491 2.25 28.39 10.04
CA LEU A 491 2.66 29.48 10.92
C LEU A 491 2.16 30.83 10.41
N SER A 492 1.55 31.60 11.31
CA SER A 492 1.27 33.02 11.11
C SER A 492 2.55 33.86 11.27
N PRO A 493 2.55 35.15 10.84
CA PRO A 493 3.71 36.03 11.05
C PRO A 493 4.11 36.26 12.52
N ALA A 494 3.26 35.90 13.48
CA ALA A 494 3.54 36.00 14.91
C ALA A 494 4.16 34.71 15.49
N GLU A 495 4.13 33.62 14.72
CA GLU A 495 4.68 32.32 15.10
C GLU A 495 6.01 32.09 14.38
N SER A 496 6.84 31.20 14.91
CA SER A 496 8.18 30.95 14.35
C SER A 496 8.58 29.51 14.56
N THR A 497 9.48 29.03 13.71
CA THR A 497 10.27 27.85 13.99
C THR A 497 11.47 28.23 14.85
N TYR A 498 11.97 27.27 15.61
CA TYR A 498 13.12 27.41 16.50
C TYR A 498 14.16 26.37 16.12
N PRO A 499 15.46 26.72 16.08
CA PRO A 499 16.49 25.76 15.72
C PRO A 499 16.67 24.70 16.81
N LEU A 500 16.90 23.45 16.40
CA LEU A 500 17.60 22.48 17.24
C LEU A 500 19.08 22.51 16.90
N LEU A 501 19.92 22.30 17.90
CA LEU A 501 21.36 22.22 17.75
C LEU A 501 21.79 20.77 17.66
N ALA A 502 22.78 20.47 16.81
CA ALA A 502 23.49 19.20 16.88
C ALA A 502 24.05 18.99 18.29
N ALA A 503 23.86 17.80 18.84
CA ALA A 503 24.17 17.49 20.23
C ALA A 503 25.67 17.53 20.53
N ASP A 504 26.50 17.27 19.52
CA ASP A 504 27.97 17.37 19.57
C ASP A 504 28.48 18.76 19.13
N GLY A 505 27.59 19.63 18.66
CA GLY A 505 27.84 21.01 18.29
C GLY A 505 28.06 21.27 16.79
N SER A 506 28.04 20.26 15.91
CA SER A 506 28.20 20.45 14.47
C SER A 506 27.24 19.57 13.68
N PHE A 507 26.69 20.09 12.58
CA PHE A 507 25.96 19.26 11.61
C PHE A 507 26.95 18.76 10.56
N ASP A 508 27.59 17.61 10.81
CA ASP A 508 28.63 17.04 9.96
C ASP A 508 28.48 15.54 9.65
N GLU A 509 27.40 14.92 10.10
CA GLU A 509 27.02 13.54 9.80
C GLU A 509 25.69 13.44 9.04
N GLN A 510 25.44 12.27 8.42
CA GLN A 510 24.18 11.94 7.72
C GLN A 510 23.05 11.59 8.69
N ILE A 511 23.41 11.28 9.94
CA ILE A 511 22.50 10.99 11.04
C ILE A 511 22.96 11.84 12.21
N GLU A 512 22.12 12.76 12.66
CA GLU A 512 22.48 13.72 13.70
C GLU A 512 21.55 13.62 14.90
N ALA A 513 22.13 13.58 16.09
CA ALA A 513 21.38 13.78 17.32
C ALA A 513 21.18 15.29 17.53
N VAL A 514 19.94 15.72 17.73
CA VAL A 514 19.62 17.15 17.88
C VAL A 514 18.91 17.42 19.19
N VAL A 515 19.16 18.60 19.77
CA VAL A 515 18.60 19.01 21.05
C VAL A 515 18.18 20.48 21.05
N ALA A 516 17.15 20.80 21.84
CA ALA A 516 16.73 22.16 22.15
C ALA A 516 16.13 22.27 23.55
N ALA A 517 16.22 23.45 24.16
CA ALA A 517 15.47 23.78 25.36
C ALA A 517 14.19 24.53 24.95
N ILE A 518 13.02 23.98 25.28
CA ILE A 518 11.74 24.64 25.05
C ILE A 518 11.47 25.62 26.20
N ASP A 519 11.28 26.90 25.87
CA ASP A 519 10.78 27.91 26.80
C ASP A 519 9.27 27.75 26.99
N THR A 520 8.85 27.53 28.23
CA THR A 520 7.44 27.33 28.61
C THR A 520 6.82 28.56 29.27
N ALA A 521 7.56 29.67 29.45
CA ALA A 521 7.06 30.84 30.17
C ALA A 521 5.85 31.50 29.50
N GLY A 522 5.78 31.43 28.17
CA GLY A 522 4.69 31.99 27.37
C GLY A 522 3.58 31.01 26.98
N LEU A 523 3.71 29.73 27.34
CA LEU A 523 2.75 28.69 26.95
C LEU A 523 1.55 28.68 27.90
N SER A 524 0.35 28.44 27.35
CA SER A 524 -0.86 28.25 28.15
C SER A 524 -0.77 26.99 29.01
N LEU A 525 -1.61 26.88 30.04
CA LEU A 525 -1.76 25.62 30.75
C LEU A 525 -2.46 24.60 29.84
N GLY A 526 -1.97 23.35 29.82
CA GLY A 526 -2.56 22.27 29.05
C GLY A 526 -1.54 21.40 28.32
N ARG A 527 -2.06 20.60 27.40
CA ARG A 527 -1.27 19.76 26.49
C ARG A 527 -0.84 20.60 25.28
N HIS A 528 0.40 20.42 24.88
CA HIS A 528 1.03 21.03 23.71
C HIS A 528 1.63 19.96 22.82
N ILE A 529 1.88 20.32 21.55
CA ILE A 529 2.55 19.46 20.57
C ILE A 529 3.77 20.19 20.02
N ALA A 530 4.90 19.49 19.94
CA ALA A 530 6.10 19.96 19.26
C ALA A 530 6.24 19.21 17.92
N TYR A 531 6.42 19.95 16.84
CA TYR A 531 6.68 19.44 15.50
C TYR A 531 8.16 19.57 15.20
N VAL A 532 8.81 18.53 14.69
CA VAL A 532 10.25 18.53 14.35
C VAL A 532 10.45 18.09 12.92
N ARG A 533 11.36 18.77 12.21
CA ARG A 533 11.88 18.32 10.90
C ARG A 533 13.36 18.67 10.76
N GLY A 534 14.04 17.93 9.89
CA GLY A 534 15.43 18.18 9.51
C GLY A 534 15.55 18.69 8.08
N GLN A 535 16.69 19.33 7.79
CA GLN A 535 17.12 19.73 6.47
C GLN A 535 18.49 19.11 6.18
N ASP A 536 18.64 18.53 5.00
CA ASP A 536 19.94 18.04 4.53
C ASP A 536 20.83 19.16 3.93
N ALA A 537 22.08 18.82 3.59
CA ALA A 537 23.03 19.73 2.96
C ALA A 537 22.69 20.12 1.51
N ALA A 538 21.75 19.42 0.86
CA ALA A 538 21.20 19.82 -0.44
C ALA A 538 20.04 20.82 -0.30
N GLY A 539 19.58 21.07 0.93
CA GLY A 539 18.51 22.00 1.26
C GLY A 539 17.12 21.36 1.29
N ASN A 540 17.01 20.04 1.22
CA ASN A 540 15.74 19.32 1.27
C ASN A 540 15.26 19.22 2.72
N TRP A 541 14.05 19.72 2.98
CA TRP A 541 13.37 19.53 4.26
C TRP A 541 12.58 18.24 4.25
N GLY A 542 12.80 17.38 5.25
CA GLY A 542 12.06 16.13 5.39
C GLY A 542 10.65 16.31 5.97
N PRO A 543 9.86 15.23 6.04
CA PRO A 543 8.55 15.24 6.68
C PRO A 543 8.64 15.52 8.17
N VAL A 544 7.56 16.03 8.74
CA VAL A 544 7.47 16.33 10.17
C VAL A 544 7.18 15.07 10.98
N SER A 545 7.79 14.99 12.16
CA SER A 545 7.36 14.11 13.25
C SER A 545 6.99 14.96 14.47
N ALA A 546 6.18 14.43 15.37
CA ALA A 546 5.70 15.19 16.52
C ALA A 546 5.84 14.49 17.87
N SER A 547 5.80 15.27 18.96
CA SER A 547 5.75 14.78 20.34
C SER A 547 4.84 15.66 21.20
N PHE A 548 4.08 15.04 22.10
CA PHE A 548 3.30 15.76 23.11
C PHE A 548 4.11 16.13 24.35
N PHE A 549 3.71 17.21 25.02
CA PHE A 549 4.13 17.56 26.37
C PHE A 549 3.04 18.38 27.07
N SER A 550 3.15 18.62 28.38
CA SER A 550 2.17 19.44 29.11
C SER A 550 2.79 20.53 29.99
N VAL A 551 2.12 21.67 30.03
CA VAL A 551 2.36 22.74 30.99
C VAL A 551 1.24 22.70 32.03
N LEU A 552 1.58 22.43 33.29
CA LEU A 552 0.64 22.16 34.37
C LEU A 552 0.59 23.31 35.38
N ASP A 553 -0.56 23.52 36.01
CA ASP A 553 -0.67 24.47 37.12
C ASP A 553 0.19 23.99 38.30
N PRO A 554 1.20 24.76 38.75
CA PRO A 554 2.04 24.37 39.89
C PRO A 554 1.25 24.19 41.19
N ASN A 555 0.03 24.72 41.29
CA ASN A 555 -0.82 24.64 42.48
C ASN A 555 -1.80 23.46 42.46
N ILE A 556 -1.90 22.75 41.34
CA ILE A 556 -2.76 21.56 41.21
C ILE A 556 -1.83 20.35 41.08
N PRO A 557 -1.77 19.45 42.08
CA PRO A 557 -0.97 18.23 41.94
C PRO A 557 -1.46 17.46 40.71
N PRO A 558 -0.54 16.84 39.94
CA PRO A 558 -0.93 16.09 38.75
C PRO A 558 -2.00 15.10 39.15
N ALA A 559 -3.19 15.23 38.57
CA ALA A 559 -4.23 14.24 38.75
C ALA A 559 -3.62 12.92 38.28
N ILE A 560 -3.53 11.93 39.18
CA ILE A 560 -3.33 10.55 38.76
C ILE A 560 -4.62 10.21 38.01
N ALA A 561 -4.62 10.50 36.71
CA ALA A 561 -5.58 9.91 35.81
C ALA A 561 -5.28 8.42 35.87
N PHE A 562 -6.05 7.70 36.68
CA PHE A 562 -6.35 6.32 36.36
C PHE A 562 -6.99 6.41 34.98
N LEU A 563 -6.18 6.31 33.93
CA LEU A 563 -6.66 5.82 32.66
C LEU A 563 -7.45 4.57 33.05
N PRO A 564 -8.76 4.50 32.77
CA PRO A 564 -9.39 3.20 32.79
C PRO A 564 -8.50 2.39 31.86
N VAL A 565 -7.86 1.34 32.39
CA VAL A 565 -7.39 0.26 31.55
C VAL A 565 -8.67 -0.27 30.95
N VAL A 566 -9.11 0.37 29.86
CA VAL A 566 -9.89 -0.31 28.85
C VAL A 566 -8.91 -1.37 28.41
N LEU A 567 -9.05 -2.56 28.98
CA LEU A 567 -8.64 -3.76 28.31
C LEU A 567 -9.27 -3.61 26.92
N LYS A 568 -8.50 -3.12 25.94
CA LYS A 568 -8.81 -3.26 24.53
C LYS A 568 -8.87 -4.76 24.36
N GLY A 569 -10.07 -5.30 24.53
CA GLY A 569 -10.35 -6.70 24.48
C GLY A 569 -10.11 -7.12 23.05
N TYR A 570 -8.89 -7.54 22.75
CA TYR A 570 -8.68 -8.54 21.73
C TYR A 570 -9.54 -9.72 22.16
N ASN A 571 -10.66 -9.90 21.48
CA ASN A 571 -11.59 -11.00 21.67
C ASN A 571 -10.95 -12.29 21.15
N HIS A 572 -9.81 -12.69 21.70
CA HIS A 572 -9.36 -14.07 21.65
C HIS A 572 -10.13 -14.84 22.73
N ARG A 573 -11.26 -15.43 22.33
CA ARG A 573 -11.87 -16.51 23.12
C ARG A 573 -10.92 -17.72 23.10
N VAL A 574 -10.04 -17.79 24.08
CA VAL A 574 -9.38 -19.04 24.48
C VAL A 574 -10.11 -19.59 25.70
N GLN A 575 -10.41 -20.88 25.65
CA GLN A 575 -11.29 -21.61 26.55
C GLN A 575 -10.86 -21.55 28.02
N ASN A 576 -11.87 -21.47 28.90
CA ASN A 576 -11.78 -21.47 30.35
C ASN A 576 -10.89 -22.60 30.93
N THR A 577 -9.90 -22.23 31.75
CA THR A 577 -9.43 -23.07 32.87
C THR A 577 -9.20 -22.17 34.09
N PRO A 578 -9.73 -22.48 35.29
CA PRO A 578 -9.57 -21.58 36.44
C PRO A 578 -8.23 -21.82 37.14
N ALA A 579 -7.38 -20.79 37.17
CA ALA A 579 -6.22 -20.74 38.06
C ALA A 579 -6.64 -20.11 39.41
N VAL A 580 -6.47 -20.87 40.48
CA VAL A 580 -6.63 -20.42 41.88
C VAL A 580 -5.38 -19.63 42.27
N ILE A 581 -5.56 -18.36 42.66
CA ILE A 581 -4.52 -17.56 43.31
C ILE A 581 -4.95 -17.31 44.75
N LEU A 582 -4.20 -17.90 45.68
CA LEU A 582 -4.28 -17.62 47.12
C LEU A 582 -3.47 -16.34 47.39
N PHE A 583 -4.11 -15.34 48.00
CA PHE A 583 -3.43 -14.21 48.63
C PHE A 583 -3.21 -14.54 50.10
N ASP A 584 -1.96 -14.51 50.53
CA ASP A 584 -1.58 -14.50 51.94
C ASP A 584 -0.92 -13.15 52.25
N GLN A 585 -1.51 -12.41 53.18
CA GLN A 585 -0.93 -11.34 53.97
C GLN A 585 -1.73 -11.25 55.29
N PRO A 586 -1.14 -10.81 56.41
CA PRO A 586 0.11 -10.03 56.52
C PRO A 586 1.29 -10.74 57.20
#